data_AF-A0A954F3Y3-F1
#
_entry.id   AF-A0A954F3Y3-F1
#
_cell.length_a   1.000
_cell.length_b   1.000
_cell.length_c   1.000
_cell.angle_alpha   90.00
_cell.angle_beta   90.00
_cell.angle_gamma   90.00
#
_symmetry.space_group_name_H-M   'P 1'
#
loop_
_entity.id
_entity.type
_entity.pdbx_description
1 polymer ?
#
loop_
_entity_poly.entity_id
_entity_poly.type
_entity_poly.pdbx_seq_one_letter_code
_entity_poly.pdbx_strand_id
1 'polypeptide(L)'
;FAPSPSASVPMNSAARFTLDTPALAAEVQDFLDNPSNNFGWMIKAATEGVKTARGFAAREFSVIPQRPTLTIDYTLPPLPTFCDPANNNSSGAPAVLTGTFTGAPGTGLHLDVSGGPPPLTGGANIGYFLVGNMDASPGIVVSDGQFCLVGVPGASFGRYNVFGTNRNSIGLFDAAGNLENFAGTGGPTNYGFDVPLEVEVAGFPLTTIMAGDTYHFQCWYRDSLAGAGHSNFSNGLSVTF
;
A
#
# COMPACT_ATOMS: atom_id res chain seq x y z
N PHE A 1 28.79 14.08 -20.31
CA PHE A 1 29.34 13.82 -18.97
C PHE A 1 29.01 15.01 -18.10
N ALA A 2 28.46 14.79 -16.90
CA ALA A 2 28.16 15.87 -15.97
C ALA A 2 29.47 16.53 -15.50
N PRO A 3 29.60 17.87 -15.53
CA PRO A 3 30.85 18.55 -15.18
C PRO A 3 31.22 18.46 -13.70
N SER A 4 30.24 18.16 -12.83
CA SER A 4 30.43 17.91 -11.39
C SER A 4 30.04 16.46 -11.07
N PRO A 5 30.82 15.75 -10.25
CA PRO A 5 30.44 14.42 -9.81
C PRO A 5 29.26 14.49 -8.82
N SER A 6 28.34 13.54 -8.93
CA SER A 6 27.16 13.39 -8.06
C SER A 6 27.56 12.87 -6.67
N ALA A 7 28.71 12.20 -6.58
CA ALA A 7 29.38 11.88 -5.33
C ALA A 7 30.88 11.66 -5.55
N SER A 8 31.69 11.83 -4.51
CA SER A 8 33.14 11.54 -4.55
C SER A 8 33.63 11.05 -3.19
N VAL A 9 34.60 10.14 -3.20
CA VAL A 9 35.22 9.61 -1.97
C VAL A 9 36.73 9.41 -2.20
N PRO A 10 37.60 9.73 -1.23
CA PRO A 10 39.02 9.42 -1.33
C PRO A 10 39.27 7.91 -1.19
N MET A 11 40.03 7.32 -2.12
CA MET A 11 40.42 5.90 -2.07
C MET A 11 41.81 5.73 -1.45
N ASN A 12 41.87 5.60 -0.13
CA ASN A 12 43.12 5.44 0.63
C ASN A 12 43.55 3.97 0.83
N SER A 13 42.66 3.01 0.65
CA SER A 13 42.91 1.58 0.84
C SER A 13 41.95 0.72 -0.01
N ALA A 14 42.21 -0.59 -0.10
CA ALA A 14 41.27 -1.53 -0.71
C ALA A 14 40.15 -1.83 0.30
N ALA A 15 39.00 -1.19 0.10
CA ALA A 15 37.85 -1.27 1.01
C ALA A 15 36.53 -1.19 0.24
N ARG A 16 35.42 -1.44 0.95
CA ARG A 16 34.07 -1.11 0.48
C ARG A 16 33.83 0.38 0.71
N PHE A 17 33.28 1.06 -0.28
CA PHE A 17 32.88 2.46 -0.20
C PHE A 17 31.36 2.55 -0.34
N THR A 18 30.74 3.35 0.53
CA THR A 18 29.32 3.70 0.42
C THR A 18 29.24 5.17 0.02
N LEU A 19 28.47 5.45 -1.02
CA LEU A 19 28.15 6.80 -1.47
C LEU A 19 26.65 7.00 -1.25
N ASP A 20 26.32 8.00 -0.46
CA ASP A 20 24.95 8.39 -0.15
C ASP A 20 24.90 9.91 -0.17
N THR A 21 24.39 10.47 -1.26
CA THR A 21 24.31 11.91 -1.46
C THR A 21 22.95 12.28 -2.04
N PRO A 22 22.41 13.48 -1.73
CA PRO A 22 21.18 13.96 -2.34
C PRO A 22 21.23 14.02 -3.87
N ALA A 23 22.41 14.21 -4.46
CA ALA A 23 22.58 14.23 -5.91
C ALA A 23 22.40 12.84 -6.54
N LEU A 24 22.94 11.78 -5.91
CA LEU A 24 22.69 10.40 -6.38
C LEU A 24 21.21 10.03 -6.26
N ALA A 25 20.55 10.43 -5.17
CA ALA A 25 19.11 10.21 -4.99
C ALA A 25 18.29 10.94 -6.07
N ALA A 26 18.62 12.20 -6.37
CA ALA A 26 17.96 12.97 -7.42
C ALA A 26 18.16 12.36 -8.82
N GLU A 27 19.31 11.77 -9.10
CA GLU A 27 19.54 11.05 -10.37
C GLU A 27 18.71 9.79 -10.47
N VAL A 28 18.60 8.98 -9.40
CA VAL A 28 17.70 7.81 -9.40
C VAL A 28 16.25 8.24 -9.62
N GLN A 29 15.83 9.36 -9.03
CA GLN A 29 14.50 9.93 -9.26
C GLN A 29 14.32 10.36 -10.73
N ASP A 30 15.32 11.01 -11.35
CA ASP A 30 15.28 11.38 -12.77
C ASP A 30 15.20 10.15 -13.69
N PHE A 31 15.85 9.04 -13.30
CA PHE A 31 15.76 7.77 -14.05
C PHE A 31 14.33 7.22 -14.07
N LEU A 32 13.60 7.40 -12.97
CA LEU A 32 12.19 7.01 -12.86
C LEU A 32 11.26 7.97 -13.62
N ASP A 33 11.48 9.28 -13.47
CA ASP A 33 10.60 10.31 -14.02
C ASP A 33 10.75 10.46 -15.54
N ASN A 34 11.94 10.17 -16.08
CA ASN A 34 12.26 10.34 -17.50
C ASN A 34 12.80 9.06 -18.16
N PRO A 35 12.00 7.97 -18.24
CA PRO A 35 12.45 6.61 -18.62
C PRO A 35 12.98 6.49 -20.07
N SER A 36 12.78 7.50 -20.91
CA SER A 36 13.35 7.56 -22.27
C SER A 36 14.80 8.03 -22.32
N ASN A 37 15.36 8.55 -21.22
CA ASN A 37 16.74 9.04 -21.17
C ASN A 37 17.74 7.88 -21.02
N ASN A 38 19.03 8.19 -21.19
CA ASN A 38 20.08 7.24 -20.87
C ASN A 38 20.41 7.32 -19.37
N PHE A 39 20.46 6.18 -18.70
CA PHE A 39 20.72 6.09 -17.26
C PHE A 39 22.03 5.38 -16.96
N GLY A 40 22.66 5.77 -15.86
CA GLY A 40 23.82 5.09 -15.32
C GLY A 40 24.87 6.04 -14.80
N TRP A 41 25.69 5.52 -13.88
CA TRP A 41 26.81 6.24 -13.32
C TRP A 41 28.13 5.76 -13.91
N MET A 42 29.02 6.71 -14.15
CA MET A 42 30.41 6.46 -14.46
C MET A 42 31.25 6.82 -13.24
N ILE A 43 32.10 5.89 -12.81
CA ILE A 43 33.10 6.15 -11.78
C ILE A 43 34.39 6.52 -12.48
N LYS A 44 34.96 7.67 -12.09
CA LYS A 44 36.19 8.21 -12.66
C LYS A 44 37.17 8.52 -11.54
N ALA A 45 38.44 8.17 -11.69
CA ALA A 45 39.46 8.66 -10.76
C ALA A 45 39.83 10.11 -11.12
N ALA A 46 39.85 11.00 -10.13
CA ALA A 46 40.24 12.40 -10.35
C ALA A 46 41.68 12.54 -10.88
N THR A 47 42.53 11.52 -10.66
CA THR A 47 43.93 11.45 -11.08
C THR A 47 44.15 10.55 -12.31
N GLU A 48 43.10 10.31 -13.13
CA GLU A 48 43.25 9.60 -14.40
C GLU A 48 44.33 10.28 -15.26
N GLY A 49 45.49 9.62 -15.39
CA GLY A 49 46.73 10.18 -15.94
C GLY A 49 47.99 9.64 -15.26
N VAL A 50 47.87 9.15 -14.02
CA VAL A 50 48.94 8.43 -13.29
C VAL A 50 48.89 6.94 -13.63
N LYS A 51 50.05 6.29 -13.83
CA LYS A 51 50.17 4.90 -14.31
C LYS A 51 49.78 3.79 -13.31
N THR A 52 49.12 4.11 -12.20
CA THR A 52 48.63 3.13 -11.24
C THR A 52 47.12 3.01 -11.35
N ALA A 53 46.61 1.78 -11.36
CA ALA A 53 45.18 1.49 -11.46
C ALA A 53 44.68 0.82 -10.18
N ARG A 54 43.42 1.08 -9.83
CA ARG A 54 42.64 0.30 -8.86
C ARG A 54 41.44 -0.29 -9.59
N GLY A 55 41.16 -1.56 -9.35
CA GLY A 55 39.96 -2.22 -9.87
C GLY A 55 38.78 -2.04 -8.90
N PHE A 56 37.58 -1.92 -9.46
CA PHE A 56 36.33 -2.08 -8.72
C PHE A 56 35.83 -3.51 -8.91
N ALA A 57 35.25 -4.10 -7.86
CA ALA A 57 34.59 -5.40 -7.98
C ALA A 57 33.41 -5.27 -8.95
N ALA A 58 33.26 -6.22 -9.87
CA ALA A 58 32.13 -6.30 -10.78
C ALA A 58 30.97 -7.12 -10.16
N ARG A 59 29.83 -7.18 -10.85
CA ARG A 59 28.70 -8.03 -10.44
C ARG A 59 29.07 -9.52 -10.43
N GLU A 60 30.03 -9.92 -11.26
CA GLU A 60 30.51 -11.29 -11.42
C GLU A 60 31.62 -11.66 -10.41
N PHE A 61 32.00 -10.75 -9.51
CA PHE A 61 33.07 -11.00 -8.56
C PHE A 61 32.80 -12.25 -7.70
N SER A 62 33.84 -13.05 -7.45
CA SER A 62 33.71 -14.37 -6.80
C SER A 62 33.25 -14.28 -5.34
N VAL A 63 33.52 -13.16 -4.68
CA VAL A 63 33.11 -12.89 -3.29
C VAL A 63 31.81 -12.09 -3.29
N ILE A 64 30.67 -12.74 -3.00
CA ILE A 64 29.33 -12.13 -3.07
C ILE A 64 29.22 -10.83 -2.24
N PRO A 65 29.68 -10.77 -0.96
CA PRO A 65 29.62 -9.54 -0.17
C PRO A 65 30.52 -8.41 -0.70
N GLN A 66 31.34 -8.62 -1.73
CA GLN A 66 32.18 -7.58 -2.32
C GLN A 66 31.63 -7.06 -3.66
N ARG A 67 30.53 -7.64 -4.16
CA ARG A 67 29.85 -7.14 -5.36
C ARG A 67 29.25 -5.76 -5.10
N PRO A 68 29.21 -4.86 -6.10
CA PRO A 68 28.52 -3.58 -5.99
C PRO A 68 27.04 -3.77 -5.67
N THR A 69 26.51 -2.93 -4.80
CA THR A 69 25.09 -2.91 -4.41
C THR A 69 24.55 -1.50 -4.55
N LEU A 70 23.35 -1.38 -5.12
CA LEU A 70 22.54 -0.17 -5.05
C LEU A 70 21.41 -0.43 -4.07
N THR A 71 21.36 0.33 -2.98
CA THR A 71 20.26 0.34 -2.03
C THR A 71 19.47 1.63 -2.25
N ILE A 72 18.15 1.52 -2.38
CA ILE A 72 17.25 2.66 -2.58
C ILE A 72 16.25 2.63 -1.42
N ASP A 73 16.33 3.64 -0.58
CA ASP A 73 15.29 3.93 0.41
C ASP A 73 14.33 4.95 -0.21
N TYR A 74 13.04 4.63 -0.22
CA TYR A 74 12.00 5.46 -0.81
C TYR A 74 10.79 5.52 0.12
N THR A 75 10.02 6.61 0.00
CA THR A 75 8.73 6.76 0.67
C THR A 75 7.63 6.60 -0.36
N LEU A 76 6.61 5.81 -0.03
CA LEU A 76 5.40 5.75 -0.85
C LEU A 76 4.55 7.00 -0.57
N PRO A 77 3.91 7.59 -1.61
CA PRO A 77 2.93 8.64 -1.38
C PRO A 77 1.75 8.08 -0.56
N PRO A 78 1.01 8.94 0.18
CA PRO A 78 -0.23 8.53 0.82
C PRO A 78 -1.20 7.94 -0.20
N LEU A 79 -1.93 6.90 0.20
CA LEU A 79 -2.98 6.32 -0.63
C LEU A 79 -4.10 7.36 -0.85
N PRO A 80 -4.52 7.62 -2.10
CA PRO A 80 -5.65 8.51 -2.36
C PRO A 80 -6.94 8.02 -1.68
N THR A 81 -7.63 8.91 -0.98
CA THR A 81 -8.93 8.65 -0.37
C THR A 81 -10.07 9.14 -1.26
N PHE A 82 -11.24 8.51 -1.13
CA PHE A 82 -12.50 9.01 -1.71
C PHE A 82 -13.64 8.84 -0.71
N CYS A 83 -14.73 9.61 -0.88
CA CYS A 83 -15.82 9.65 0.12
C CYS A 83 -15.31 9.88 1.54
N ASP A 84 -14.48 10.90 1.66
CA ASP A 84 -13.76 11.28 2.86
C ASP A 84 -14.10 12.74 3.21
N PRO A 85 -14.59 13.03 4.44
CA PRO A 85 -14.89 12.08 5.51
C PRO A 85 -16.08 11.16 5.18
N ALA A 86 -16.08 9.98 5.79
CA ALA A 86 -17.24 9.10 5.80
C ALA A 86 -18.39 9.71 6.61
N ASN A 87 -19.58 9.09 6.55
CA ASN A 87 -20.68 9.48 7.44
C ASN A 87 -20.37 9.07 8.88
N ASN A 88 -20.79 9.90 9.84
CA ASN A 88 -20.65 9.57 11.26
C ASN A 88 -21.44 8.30 11.60
N ASN A 89 -20.86 7.47 12.47
CA ASN A 89 -21.55 6.32 13.07
C ASN A 89 -22.08 6.67 14.48
N SER A 90 -22.62 5.68 15.19
CA SER A 90 -23.18 5.83 16.55
C SER A 90 -22.21 6.36 17.60
N SER A 91 -20.89 6.33 17.36
CA SER A 91 -19.88 6.99 18.21
C SER A 91 -19.87 8.52 18.06
N GLY A 92 -20.52 9.05 17.02
CA GLY A 92 -20.49 10.47 16.66
C GLY A 92 -19.32 10.86 15.74
N ALA A 93 -18.46 9.92 15.35
CA ALA A 93 -17.35 10.10 14.42
C ALA A 93 -17.44 9.09 13.24
N PRO A 94 -16.79 9.36 12.10
CA PRO A 94 -16.75 8.41 11.00
C PRO A 94 -15.72 7.30 11.23
N ALA A 95 -15.99 6.11 10.67
CA ALA A 95 -14.98 5.08 10.57
C ALA A 95 -13.97 5.44 9.47
N VAL A 96 -12.68 5.22 9.73
CA VAL A 96 -11.58 5.56 8.83
C VAL A 96 -10.87 4.29 8.38
N LEU A 97 -10.87 4.06 7.07
CA LEU A 97 -10.09 3.03 6.39
C LEU A 97 -8.73 3.60 5.99
N THR A 98 -7.67 2.92 6.41
CA THR A 98 -6.28 3.20 6.05
C THR A 98 -5.64 1.97 5.40
N GLY A 99 -4.53 2.19 4.69
CA GLY A 99 -3.78 1.12 4.03
C GLY A 99 -2.28 1.32 4.17
N THR A 100 -1.56 0.23 4.40
CA THR A 100 -0.09 0.22 4.50
C THR A 100 0.49 -0.93 3.69
N PHE A 101 1.59 -0.70 2.97
CA PHE A 101 2.30 -1.77 2.28
C PHE A 101 3.32 -2.43 3.24
N THR A 102 3.06 -3.68 3.61
CA THR A 102 3.85 -4.51 4.53
C THR A 102 4.82 -5.45 3.80
N GLY A 103 4.87 -5.40 2.46
CA GLY A 103 5.70 -6.28 1.61
C GLY A 103 5.99 -5.70 0.21
N ALA A 104 6.60 -6.52 -0.66
CA ALA A 104 6.95 -6.13 -2.04
C ALA A 104 5.68 -5.80 -2.88
N PRO A 105 5.81 -5.02 -3.98
CA PRO A 105 4.70 -4.72 -4.88
C PRO A 105 3.94 -5.98 -5.31
N GLY A 106 2.60 -5.94 -5.27
CA GLY A 106 1.72 -7.08 -5.58
C GLY A 106 1.44 -8.06 -4.43
N THR A 107 2.13 -8.01 -3.29
CA THR A 107 1.79 -8.80 -2.08
C THR A 107 2.16 -8.01 -0.82
N GLY A 108 1.18 -7.39 -0.15
CA GLY A 108 1.44 -6.73 1.13
C GLY A 108 0.58 -5.52 1.45
N LEU A 109 -0.54 -5.27 0.78
CA LEU A 109 -1.44 -4.22 1.27
C LEU A 109 -2.17 -4.74 2.52
N HIS A 110 -1.91 -4.10 3.66
CA HIS A 110 -2.66 -4.28 4.89
C HIS A 110 -3.67 -3.13 5.04
N LEU A 111 -4.95 -3.46 5.17
CA LEU A 111 -6.04 -2.51 5.36
C LEU A 111 -6.48 -2.50 6.82
N ASP A 112 -6.52 -1.32 7.43
CA ASP A 112 -6.97 -1.13 8.80
C ASP A 112 -8.20 -0.25 8.86
N VAL A 113 -9.07 -0.50 9.84
CA VAL A 113 -10.23 0.35 10.11
C VAL A 113 -10.23 0.75 11.57
N SER A 114 -10.36 2.05 11.80
CA SER A 114 -10.47 2.67 13.12
C SER A 114 -11.69 3.58 13.20
N GLY A 115 -12.05 4.05 14.40
CA GLY A 115 -13.20 4.94 14.59
C GLY A 115 -14.56 4.30 14.31
N GLY A 116 -14.62 2.97 14.25
CA GLY A 116 -15.87 2.23 14.13
C GLY A 116 -16.73 2.30 15.39
N PRO A 117 -18.00 1.86 15.31
CA PRO A 117 -18.90 1.91 16.44
C PRO A 117 -18.45 0.93 17.54
N PRO A 118 -18.46 1.34 18.83
CA PRO A 118 -18.05 0.48 19.93
C PRO A 118 -18.95 -0.75 20.03
N PRO A 119 -18.49 -1.88 20.60
CA PRO A 119 -19.26 -3.11 20.72
C PRO A 119 -20.56 -2.84 21.48
N LEU A 120 -21.64 -3.50 21.07
CA LEU A 120 -22.95 -3.28 21.67
C LEU A 120 -23.09 -4.08 22.96
N THR A 121 -23.83 -3.55 23.91
CA THR A 121 -24.31 -4.33 25.06
C THR A 121 -25.32 -5.37 24.56
N GLY A 122 -24.85 -6.59 24.29
CA GLY A 122 -25.66 -7.71 23.79
C GLY A 122 -25.42 -8.13 22.33
N GLY A 123 -24.41 -7.56 21.65
CA GLY A 123 -24.04 -7.96 20.29
C GLY A 123 -22.72 -7.36 19.82
N ALA A 124 -22.23 -7.81 18.67
CA ALA A 124 -20.98 -7.31 18.11
C ALA A 124 -21.22 -6.59 16.77
N ASN A 125 -20.55 -5.46 16.57
CA ASN A 125 -20.60 -4.73 15.31
C ASN A 125 -19.67 -5.40 14.31
N ILE A 126 -20.26 -6.13 13.36
CA ILE A 126 -19.53 -6.85 12.32
C ILE A 126 -19.09 -5.87 11.24
N GLY A 127 -17.83 -5.95 10.82
CA GLY A 127 -17.29 -5.28 9.64
C GLY A 127 -16.73 -6.26 8.62
N TYR A 128 -16.68 -5.84 7.35
CA TYR A 128 -15.89 -6.50 6.32
C TYR A 128 -15.49 -5.53 5.19
N PHE A 129 -14.43 -5.88 4.48
CA PHE A 129 -13.88 -5.11 3.39
C PHE A 129 -14.55 -5.47 2.06
N LEU A 130 -14.82 -4.43 1.29
CA LEU A 130 -15.30 -4.48 -0.08
C LEU A 130 -14.18 -4.02 -1.01
N VAL A 131 -14.16 -4.58 -2.21
CA VAL A 131 -13.26 -4.19 -3.30
C VAL A 131 -14.07 -3.85 -4.54
N GLY A 132 -13.69 -2.80 -5.24
CA GLY A 132 -14.30 -2.37 -6.49
C GLY A 132 -13.26 -2.09 -7.57
N ASN A 133 -13.71 -2.12 -8.83
CA ASN A 133 -12.89 -1.77 -10.00
C ASN A 133 -12.85 -0.26 -10.27
N MET A 134 -13.67 0.53 -9.60
CA MET A 134 -13.74 1.98 -9.74
C MET A 134 -14.14 2.63 -8.42
N ASP A 135 -13.67 3.86 -8.19
CA ASP A 135 -14.33 4.77 -7.27
C ASP A 135 -15.56 5.39 -7.94
N ALA A 136 -16.55 5.71 -7.12
CA ALA A 136 -17.77 6.36 -7.54
C ALA A 136 -18.13 7.41 -6.50
N SER A 137 -17.38 8.51 -6.43
CA SER A 137 -17.70 9.64 -5.53
C SER A 137 -18.71 10.60 -6.19
N PRO A 138 -19.79 11.03 -5.49
CA PRO A 138 -20.07 10.86 -4.07
C PRO A 138 -20.71 9.51 -3.69
N GLY A 139 -21.10 8.67 -4.64
CA GLY A 139 -21.63 7.32 -4.39
C GLY A 139 -23.14 7.30 -4.22
N ILE A 140 -23.65 6.25 -3.56
CA ILE A 140 -25.07 6.10 -3.21
C ILE A 140 -25.27 5.97 -1.70
N VAL A 141 -26.38 6.50 -1.20
CA VAL A 141 -26.76 6.34 0.21
C VAL A 141 -27.31 4.93 0.42
N VAL A 142 -26.77 4.20 1.39
CA VAL A 142 -27.25 2.87 1.81
C VAL A 142 -27.41 2.85 3.32
N SER A 143 -28.66 2.89 3.78
CA SER A 143 -29.01 3.15 5.18
C SER A 143 -28.39 4.47 5.64
N ASP A 144 -27.42 4.42 6.56
CA ASP A 144 -26.88 5.61 7.23
C ASP A 144 -25.52 5.99 6.64
N GLY A 145 -24.92 5.11 5.85
CA GLY A 145 -23.62 5.33 5.21
C GLY A 145 -23.68 5.64 3.72
N GLN A 146 -22.52 6.04 3.21
CA GLN A 146 -22.31 6.38 1.81
C GLN A 146 -21.46 5.28 1.14
N PHE A 147 -22.08 4.53 0.22
CA PHE A 147 -21.40 3.47 -0.52
C PHE A 147 -20.83 4.00 -1.83
N CYS A 148 -19.51 3.94 -1.97
CA CYS A 148 -18.78 4.66 -3.03
C CYS A 148 -17.98 3.78 -4.00
N LEU A 149 -18.23 2.47 -4.01
CA LEU A 149 -17.70 1.56 -5.03
C LEU A 149 -18.71 1.33 -6.19
N VAL A 150 -19.87 2.00 -6.14
CA VAL A 150 -20.93 1.91 -7.14
C VAL A 150 -21.57 3.28 -7.34
N GLY A 151 -22.22 3.45 -8.50
CA GLY A 151 -22.89 4.71 -8.86
C GLY A 151 -22.45 5.27 -10.21
N VAL A 152 -21.43 4.68 -10.83
CA VAL A 152 -21.00 4.99 -12.20
C VAL A 152 -21.16 3.77 -13.12
N PRO A 153 -21.49 3.94 -14.42
CA PRO A 153 -21.62 2.83 -15.36
C PRO A 153 -20.34 1.98 -15.45
N GLY A 154 -20.48 0.66 -15.34
CA GLY A 154 -19.35 -0.29 -15.34
C GLY A 154 -18.77 -0.58 -13.96
N ALA A 155 -19.24 0.11 -12.91
CA ALA A 155 -18.79 -0.13 -11.55
C ALA A 155 -19.23 -1.51 -11.10
N SER A 156 -18.28 -2.26 -10.57
CA SER A 156 -18.48 -3.58 -10.03
C SER A 156 -17.71 -3.67 -8.72
N PHE A 157 -18.27 -4.40 -7.78
CA PHE A 157 -17.68 -4.58 -6.47
C PHE A 157 -17.87 -6.02 -6.02
N GLY A 158 -16.98 -6.49 -5.16
CA GLY A 158 -17.07 -7.78 -4.50
C GLY A 158 -16.73 -7.64 -3.03
N ARG A 159 -16.91 -8.74 -2.32
CA ARG A 159 -16.50 -8.88 -0.93
C ARG A 159 -15.40 -9.92 -0.87
N TYR A 160 -14.43 -9.71 0.00
CA TYR A 160 -13.50 -10.77 0.42
C TYR A 160 -14.23 -11.78 1.31
N ASN A 161 -14.99 -12.70 0.71
CA ASN A 161 -15.75 -13.74 1.42
C ASN A 161 -15.91 -15.02 0.62
N VAL A 162 -14.91 -15.89 0.66
CA VAL A 162 -15.00 -17.30 0.22
C VAL A 162 -14.33 -18.21 1.25
N PHE A 163 -14.95 -19.36 1.53
CA PHE A 163 -14.40 -20.38 2.43
C PHE A 163 -13.20 -21.07 1.75
N GLY A 164 -12.01 -20.94 2.32
CA GLY A 164 -10.73 -21.37 1.72
C GLY A 164 -9.57 -20.59 2.35
N THR A 165 -8.31 -20.89 1.99
CA THR A 165 -7.13 -20.47 2.77
C THR A 165 -6.78 -18.98 2.63
N ASN A 166 -7.58 -18.11 3.26
CA ASN A 166 -7.30 -16.72 3.65
C ASN A 166 -7.89 -15.60 2.75
N ARG A 167 -9.16 -15.72 2.34
CA ARG A 167 -9.91 -14.61 1.68
C ARG A 167 -11.16 -14.16 2.44
N ASN A 168 -11.21 -14.36 3.75
CA ASN A 168 -12.26 -13.82 4.59
C ASN A 168 -11.74 -12.56 5.29
N SER A 169 -12.42 -11.44 5.10
CA SER A 169 -12.08 -10.16 5.70
C SER A 169 -13.08 -9.73 6.79
N ILE A 170 -13.76 -10.69 7.42
CA ILE A 170 -14.78 -10.39 8.44
C ILE A 170 -14.13 -10.15 9.80
N GLY A 171 -14.66 -9.19 10.54
CA GLY A 171 -14.17 -8.83 11.87
C GLY A 171 -15.23 -8.20 12.76
N LEU A 172 -14.85 -7.91 14.00
CA LEU A 172 -15.64 -7.13 14.96
C LEU A 172 -14.91 -5.87 15.37
N PHE A 173 -15.65 -4.80 15.61
CA PHE A 173 -15.07 -3.64 16.29
C PHE A 173 -14.82 -3.93 17.76
N ASP A 174 -13.62 -3.58 18.23
CA ASP A 174 -13.24 -3.56 19.63
C ASP A 174 -13.79 -2.32 20.36
N ALA A 175 -13.57 -2.23 21.68
CA ALA A 175 -14.01 -1.10 22.48
C ALA A 175 -13.38 0.26 22.09
N ALA A 176 -12.27 0.25 21.35
CA ALA A 176 -11.60 1.43 20.82
C ALA A 176 -12.05 1.79 19.39
N GLY A 177 -12.95 1.00 18.78
CA GLY A 177 -13.44 1.20 17.42
C GLY A 177 -12.48 0.69 16.34
N ASN A 178 -11.55 -0.19 16.66
CA ASN A 178 -10.68 -0.87 15.69
C ASN A 178 -11.31 -2.20 15.25
N LEU A 179 -11.19 -2.55 13.97
CA LEU A 179 -11.73 -3.80 13.44
C LEU A 179 -10.77 -4.98 13.69
N GLU A 180 -11.08 -5.82 14.67
CA GLU A 180 -10.40 -7.10 14.95
C GLU A 180 -10.82 -8.19 13.95
N ASN A 181 -9.84 -8.84 13.33
CA ASN A 181 -10.06 -9.86 12.31
C ASN A 181 -10.40 -11.23 12.93
N PHE A 182 -11.39 -11.93 12.36
CA PHE A 182 -11.78 -13.27 12.83
C PHE A 182 -11.06 -14.45 12.16
N ALA A 183 -10.38 -14.24 11.04
CA ALA A 183 -9.87 -15.27 10.16
C ALA A 183 -8.33 -15.33 10.07
N GLY A 184 -7.61 -14.71 11.00
CA GLY A 184 -6.14 -14.74 11.00
C GLY A 184 -5.50 -14.03 9.79
N THR A 185 -6.29 -13.20 9.08
CA THR A 185 -5.84 -12.39 7.95
C THR A 185 -5.52 -10.96 8.37
N GLY A 186 -5.46 -10.66 9.66
CA GLY A 186 -5.11 -9.34 10.21
C GLY A 186 -3.61 -9.18 10.51
N GLY A 187 -2.76 -9.90 9.77
CA GLY A 187 -1.32 -9.87 9.99
C GLY A 187 -0.87 -10.09 11.44
N PRO A 188 0.25 -9.47 11.87
CA PRO A 188 0.79 -9.62 13.22
C PRO A 188 0.03 -8.84 14.30
N THR A 189 -0.86 -7.91 13.92
CA THR A 189 -1.64 -7.07 14.85
C THR A 189 -2.98 -7.70 15.23
N ASN A 190 -3.46 -8.69 14.46
CA ASN A 190 -4.82 -9.25 14.49
C ASN A 190 -5.93 -8.26 14.12
N TYR A 191 -5.60 -7.03 13.76
CA TYR A 191 -6.54 -6.03 13.26
C TYR A 191 -6.53 -6.00 11.73
N GLY A 192 -7.59 -5.44 11.15
CA GLY A 192 -7.59 -5.15 9.73
C GLY A 192 -7.63 -6.40 8.83
N PHE A 193 -7.10 -6.27 7.61
CA PHE A 193 -7.11 -7.32 6.60
C PHE A 193 -5.94 -7.18 5.63
N ASP A 194 -5.15 -8.25 5.48
CA ASP A 194 -4.13 -8.40 4.45
C ASP A 194 -4.79 -8.77 3.13
N VAL A 195 -4.66 -7.89 2.14
CA VAL A 195 -5.24 -8.08 0.82
C VAL A 195 -4.51 -9.23 0.10
N PRO A 196 -5.24 -10.27 -0.35
CA PRO A 196 -4.66 -11.40 -1.06
C PRO A 196 -4.17 -10.99 -2.46
N LEU A 197 -3.23 -11.76 -3.03
CA LEU A 197 -2.72 -11.58 -4.40
C LEU A 197 -3.82 -11.63 -5.48
N GLU A 198 -4.94 -12.29 -5.19
CA GLU A 198 -6.08 -12.38 -6.10
C GLU A 198 -7.30 -11.74 -5.44
N VAL A 199 -7.97 -10.88 -6.19
CA VAL A 199 -9.17 -10.17 -5.73
C VAL A 199 -10.40 -10.68 -6.47
N GLU A 200 -11.54 -10.60 -5.78
CA GLU A 200 -12.84 -10.96 -6.33
C GLU A 200 -13.67 -9.69 -6.49
N VAL A 201 -13.93 -9.30 -7.73
CA VAL A 201 -14.87 -8.23 -8.08
C VAL A 201 -16.04 -8.88 -8.79
N ALA A 202 -17.28 -8.66 -8.33
CA ALA A 202 -18.44 -9.34 -8.90
C ALA A 202 -18.57 -9.05 -10.40
N GLY A 203 -18.89 -10.07 -11.18
CA GLY A 203 -18.97 -9.96 -12.65
C GLY A 203 -17.62 -10.08 -13.37
N PHE A 204 -16.51 -10.24 -12.64
CA PHE A 204 -15.19 -10.55 -13.17
C PHE A 204 -14.71 -11.92 -12.68
N PRO A 205 -13.94 -12.67 -13.49
CA PRO A 205 -13.22 -13.82 -12.97
C PRO A 205 -12.23 -13.37 -11.88
N LEU A 206 -11.83 -14.27 -10.99
CA LEU A 206 -10.74 -14.00 -10.05
C LEU A 206 -9.54 -13.44 -10.81
N THR A 207 -9.14 -12.21 -10.46
CA THR A 207 -8.02 -11.52 -11.10
C THR A 207 -6.84 -11.48 -10.15
N THR A 208 -5.67 -11.91 -10.66
CA THR A 208 -4.39 -11.64 -10.00
C THR A 208 -4.13 -10.13 -10.08
N ILE A 209 -3.80 -9.53 -8.94
CA ILE A 209 -3.33 -8.14 -8.90
C ILE A 209 -1.98 -8.08 -9.62
N MET A 210 -1.90 -7.25 -10.65
CA MET A 210 -0.67 -6.99 -11.39
C MET A 210 -0.10 -5.61 -11.05
N ALA A 211 1.19 -5.43 -11.27
CA ALA A 211 1.82 -4.11 -11.14
C ALA A 211 1.19 -3.13 -12.14
N GLY A 212 0.77 -1.97 -11.64
CA GLY A 212 0.02 -0.95 -12.36
C GLY A 212 -1.50 -1.08 -12.27
N ASP A 213 -2.03 -2.19 -11.74
CA ASP A 213 -3.48 -2.32 -11.54
C ASP A 213 -3.95 -1.39 -10.42
N THR A 214 -5.11 -0.76 -10.62
CA THR A 214 -5.78 0.04 -9.60
C THR A 214 -7.05 -0.63 -9.10
N TYR A 215 -7.17 -0.77 -7.77
CA TYR A 215 -8.37 -1.26 -7.10
C TYR A 215 -8.81 -0.29 -6.01
N HIS A 216 -10.11 -0.31 -5.70
CA HIS A 216 -10.74 0.60 -4.75
C HIS A 216 -11.34 -0.18 -3.59
N PHE A 217 -11.19 0.32 -2.37
CA PHE A 217 -11.56 -0.40 -1.16
C PHE A 217 -12.46 0.46 -0.29
N GLN A 218 -13.44 -0.16 0.37
CA GLN A 218 -14.25 0.48 1.42
C GLN A 218 -14.61 -0.58 2.46
N CYS A 219 -14.70 -0.21 3.74
CA CYS A 219 -15.21 -1.10 4.77
C CYS A 219 -16.72 -0.88 4.91
N TRP A 220 -17.49 -1.95 4.79
CA TRP A 220 -18.87 -1.99 5.27
C TRP A 220 -18.89 -2.44 6.72
N TYR A 221 -19.77 -1.84 7.53
CA TYR A 221 -20.00 -2.34 8.87
C TYR A 221 -21.45 -2.18 9.31
N ARG A 222 -21.82 -3.03 10.28
CA ARG A 222 -23.02 -2.81 11.07
C ARG A 222 -22.75 -1.75 12.13
N ASP A 223 -23.63 -0.78 12.14
CA ASP A 223 -23.76 0.17 13.24
C ASP A 223 -25.07 -0.14 13.98
N SER A 224 -25.12 0.10 15.29
CA SER A 224 -26.41 0.11 15.97
C SER A 224 -26.67 1.44 16.61
N LEU A 225 -27.72 2.07 16.11
CA LEU A 225 -28.30 3.25 16.68
C LEU A 225 -29.65 2.85 17.28
N ALA A 226 -29.84 3.14 18.58
CA ALA A 226 -31.09 2.84 19.29
C ALA A 226 -31.59 1.38 19.22
N GLY A 227 -30.67 0.40 19.08
CA GLY A 227 -31.00 -1.03 19.08
C GLY A 227 -31.45 -1.62 17.73
N ALA A 228 -31.45 -0.83 16.66
CA ALA A 228 -31.62 -1.31 15.29
C ALA A 228 -30.26 -1.42 14.59
N GLY A 229 -30.06 -2.43 13.74
CA GLY A 229 -28.82 -2.59 12.97
C GLY A 229 -28.88 -1.85 11.64
N HIS A 230 -28.04 -0.83 11.49
CA HIS A 230 -27.89 0.00 10.28
C HIS A 230 -26.64 -0.42 9.50
N SER A 231 -26.65 -0.19 8.19
CA SER A 231 -25.44 -0.30 7.37
C SER A 231 -24.74 1.05 7.34
N ASN A 232 -23.42 1.03 7.50
CA ASN A 232 -22.60 2.21 7.35
C ASN A 232 -21.27 1.83 6.66
N PHE A 233 -20.50 2.83 6.23
CA PHE A 233 -19.31 2.66 5.42
C PHE A 233 -18.21 3.60 5.88
N SER A 234 -16.95 3.15 5.81
CA SER A 234 -15.78 4.01 5.99
C SER A 234 -15.58 4.95 4.79
N ASN A 235 -14.57 5.82 4.85
CA ASN A 235 -14.01 6.38 3.61
C ASN A 235 -13.50 5.26 2.70
N GLY A 236 -13.29 5.59 1.44
CA GLY A 236 -12.66 4.72 0.46
C GLY A 236 -11.17 4.98 0.28
N LEU A 237 -10.46 3.96 -0.21
CA LEU A 237 -9.06 4.03 -0.63
C LEU A 237 -8.90 3.57 -2.07
N SER A 238 -8.18 4.35 -2.88
CA SER A 238 -7.72 3.94 -4.20
C SER A 238 -6.26 3.48 -4.09
N VAL A 239 -5.96 2.28 -4.60
CA VAL A 239 -4.63 1.69 -4.49
C VAL A 239 -4.17 1.21 -5.86
N THR A 240 -2.99 1.68 -6.28
CA THR A 240 -2.27 1.14 -7.43
C THR A 240 -1.14 0.24 -6.94
N PHE A 241 -1.08 -1.00 -7.44
CA PHE A 241 -0.14 -2.04 -7.00
C PHE A 241 1.13 -2.13 -7.84
#